data_AF-A0A7G3ATW0-F1
#
_entry.id   AF-A0A7G3ATW0-F1
#
_cell.length_a   1.000
_cell.length_b   1.000
_cell.length_c   1.000
_cell.angle_alpha   90.00
_cell.angle_beta   90.00
_cell.angle_gamma   90.00
#
_symmetry.space_group_name_H-M   'P 1'
#
loop_
_entity.id
_entity.type
_entity.pdbx_description
1 polymer ?
#
loop_
_entity_poly.entity_id
_entity_poly.type
_entity_poly.pdbx_seq_one_letter_code
_entity_poly.pdbx_strand_id
1 'polypeptide(L)'
;MVTHSTRMLMRSCLLVLLISLACAAHANPDISMRTCEPIRIELCRGIGYNETSMPNLVGHEVQTDVDFTLQTFSPLIQYGCSAQLHFFLCAAYVPMCTPKVPVPIGPCRGLCETTRARCLPVLQGFGFPWPSALECSRFPEENNHEHMCMEGPGEPSDGLPPPTSKIKSHVSNCQDLVKSHLYARLNRSGRCAPLCEADIMFDAQEKHLAEVWVTAWSVAALLTAIVATLCLIFTDTKWDKIFMPLVTCHLLVAVGWSVRWLAKRNPTACGYDPQLPGVSLLLTDGLSNAPCAGTFLLRYYFGMAAGVWWAILCFYWHLAVRRTRMENLTERPGQLKFRTDSYSSLTQLTAWGVPALQTVAVLVSRYVDADELLGACYVGNQSDRALRLLVAMPLFCCWCSGSVNLFVGYLMRRRKPEIPPLRPMPEHMDGMGRFLFVYCIPSGLLMIAVFYEFANRDLWLNVQPSMEPAAAIKAPMWPFMMKAFMELLLGVLASAWALGPRAVTMWKNRFGKKCKQTPQKFPAAQPIYPAASYQIVCPQNSMVSSMTGSLPRHPRKYPSHALRKHQRMYKTSVSQTRSLTGNETVF
;
A
#
# COMPACT_ATOMS: atom_id res chain seq x y z
N MET A 1 -21.92 -11.08 7.59
CA MET A 1 -21.52 -11.85 6.38
C MET A 1 -20.27 -11.27 5.70
N VAL A 2 -20.15 -9.95 5.47
CA VAL A 2 -18.97 -9.34 4.81
C VAL A 2 -17.64 -9.49 5.59
N THR A 3 -17.68 -9.51 6.92
CA THR A 3 -16.49 -9.74 7.78
C THR A 3 -15.94 -11.16 7.73
N HIS A 4 -16.73 -12.12 7.25
CA HIS A 4 -16.30 -13.50 7.05
C HIS A 4 -15.69 -13.70 5.66
N SER A 5 -16.23 -13.01 4.64
CA SER A 5 -15.66 -13.00 3.28
C SER A 5 -14.28 -12.36 3.20
N THR A 6 -14.03 -11.24 3.90
CA THR A 6 -12.72 -10.58 3.90
C THR A 6 -11.64 -11.42 4.60
N ARG A 7 -12.02 -12.15 5.66
CA ARG A 7 -11.14 -13.11 6.36
C ARG A 7 -10.82 -14.35 5.52
N MET A 8 -11.78 -14.83 4.71
CA MET A 8 -11.54 -15.96 3.79
C MET A 8 -10.63 -15.57 2.61
N LEU A 9 -10.91 -14.46 1.94
CA LEU A 9 -10.13 -13.99 0.78
C LEU A 9 -8.64 -13.80 1.12
N MET A 10 -8.34 -13.22 2.29
CA MET A 10 -6.97 -12.99 2.73
C MET A 10 -6.23 -14.29 3.08
N ARG A 11 -6.93 -15.30 3.63
CA ARG A 11 -6.36 -16.64 3.90
C ARG A 11 -6.08 -17.40 2.61
N SER A 12 -6.98 -17.32 1.63
CA SER A 12 -6.84 -17.99 0.34
C SER A 12 -5.67 -17.42 -0.47
N CYS A 13 -5.46 -16.10 -0.49
CA CYS A 13 -4.32 -15.50 -1.18
C CYS A 13 -2.96 -15.91 -0.59
N LEU A 14 -2.88 -16.03 0.74
CA LEU A 14 -1.64 -16.45 1.41
C LEU A 14 -1.30 -17.92 1.13
N LEU A 15 -2.31 -18.79 1.04
CA LEU A 15 -2.14 -20.21 0.75
C LEU A 15 -1.68 -20.45 -0.71
N VAL A 16 -2.25 -19.71 -1.66
CA VAL A 16 -1.87 -19.78 -3.08
C VAL A 16 -0.42 -19.34 -3.29
N LEU A 17 0.03 -18.30 -2.57
CA LEU A 17 1.42 -17.84 -2.65
C LEU A 17 2.42 -18.93 -2.20
N LEU A 18 2.06 -19.72 -1.17
CA LEU A 18 2.91 -20.78 -0.62
C LEU A 18 2.97 -22.03 -1.50
N ILE A 19 1.88 -22.37 -2.19
CA ILE A 19 1.83 -23.52 -3.12
C ILE A 19 2.64 -23.24 -4.39
N SER A 20 2.60 -22.00 -4.90
CA SER A 20 3.40 -21.57 -6.05
C SER A 20 4.91 -21.66 -5.82
N LEU A 21 5.37 -21.48 -4.57
CA LEU A 21 6.77 -21.62 -4.17
C LEU A 21 7.24 -23.08 -4.06
N ALA A 22 6.32 -24.04 -3.88
CA ALA A 22 6.63 -25.46 -3.73
C ALA A 22 6.71 -26.22 -5.07
N CYS A 23 5.96 -25.79 -6.10
CA CYS A 23 5.95 -26.46 -7.41
C CYS A 23 7.17 -26.18 -8.29
N ALA A 24 8.02 -25.20 -7.94
CA ALA A 24 9.20 -24.84 -8.75
C ALA A 24 10.39 -25.82 -8.59
N ALA A 25 10.27 -26.88 -7.80
CA ALA A 25 11.41 -27.70 -7.37
C ALA A 25 11.57 -29.09 -8.05
N HIS A 26 10.69 -29.51 -8.97
CA HIS A 26 10.83 -30.85 -9.58
C HIS A 26 10.46 -30.88 -11.06
N ALA A 27 11.47 -30.94 -11.94
CA ALA A 27 11.36 -31.54 -13.25
C ALA A 27 12.75 -31.99 -13.73
N ASN A 28 12.92 -33.28 -14.04
CA ASN A 28 14.10 -33.84 -14.70
C ASN A 28 13.59 -34.77 -15.82
N PRO A 29 14.05 -34.66 -17.09
CA PRO A 29 13.59 -35.55 -18.16
C PRO A 29 14.66 -36.56 -18.60
N ASP A 30 14.21 -37.79 -18.84
CA ASP A 30 14.95 -38.95 -19.39
C ASP A 30 15.11 -38.87 -20.92
N ILE A 31 16.16 -39.50 -21.47
CA ILE A 31 16.54 -39.49 -22.90
C ILE A 31 16.10 -40.80 -23.59
N SER A 32 15.19 -40.70 -24.56
CA SER A 32 14.86 -41.75 -25.54
C SER A 32 15.62 -41.52 -26.86
N MET A 33 16.12 -42.59 -27.51
CA MET A 33 16.75 -42.53 -28.83
C MET A 33 15.75 -42.08 -29.89
N ARG A 34 16.10 -41.02 -30.64
CA ARG A 34 15.22 -40.34 -31.61
C ARG A 34 15.53 -40.77 -33.05
N THR A 35 14.48 -40.95 -33.86
CA THR A 35 14.57 -41.35 -35.27
C THR A 35 14.41 -40.11 -36.17
N CYS A 36 15.12 -40.05 -37.31
CA CYS A 36 14.94 -38.97 -38.30
C CYS A 36 13.67 -39.21 -39.15
N GLU A 37 12.97 -38.13 -39.49
CA GLU A 37 11.78 -38.13 -40.35
C GLU A 37 11.78 -36.94 -41.33
N PRO A 38 11.13 -37.06 -42.50
CA PRO A 38 11.15 -36.01 -43.52
C PRO A 38 10.35 -34.76 -43.10
N ILE A 39 10.80 -33.59 -43.54
CA ILE A 39 10.15 -32.30 -43.26
C ILE A 39 8.86 -32.16 -44.07
N ARG A 40 7.72 -32.11 -43.38
CA ARG A 40 6.39 -31.99 -43.99
C ARG A 40 5.89 -30.55 -44.07
N ILE A 41 6.45 -29.64 -43.27
CA ILE A 41 6.05 -28.23 -43.13
C ILE A 41 6.44 -27.43 -44.38
N GLU A 42 5.45 -26.85 -45.07
CA GLU A 42 5.68 -26.16 -46.36
C GLU A 42 6.65 -24.99 -46.24
N LEU A 43 6.54 -24.19 -45.16
CA LEU A 43 7.39 -23.03 -44.93
C LEU A 43 8.88 -23.41 -44.82
N CYS A 44 9.21 -24.61 -44.35
CA CYS A 44 10.58 -25.05 -44.09
C CYS A 44 11.09 -26.09 -45.10
N ARG A 45 10.39 -26.32 -46.20
CA ARG A 45 10.92 -27.15 -47.30
C ARG A 45 11.95 -26.38 -48.11
N GLY A 46 13.00 -27.06 -48.54
CA GLY A 46 14.01 -26.48 -49.45
C GLY A 46 14.98 -25.48 -48.80
N ILE A 47 15.06 -25.46 -47.47
CA ILE A 47 15.96 -24.56 -46.71
C ILE A 47 17.43 -25.03 -46.65
N GLY A 48 17.75 -26.19 -47.23
CA GLY A 48 19.10 -26.77 -47.27
C GLY A 48 19.22 -28.20 -46.71
N TYR A 49 18.20 -28.71 -46.04
CA TYR A 49 18.08 -30.10 -45.60
C TYR A 49 16.61 -30.55 -45.61
N ASN A 50 16.38 -31.87 -45.61
CA ASN A 50 15.06 -32.45 -45.81
C ASN A 50 14.58 -33.36 -44.66
N GLU A 51 15.43 -33.63 -43.67
CA GLU A 51 15.15 -34.56 -42.56
C GLU A 51 15.28 -33.83 -41.22
N THR A 52 14.36 -34.10 -40.31
CA THR A 52 14.29 -33.55 -38.95
C THR A 52 14.03 -34.67 -37.93
N SER A 53 13.98 -34.36 -36.64
CA SER A 53 13.62 -35.33 -35.61
C SER A 53 12.82 -34.66 -34.51
N MET A 54 11.85 -35.39 -33.97
CA MET A 54 11.01 -34.94 -32.86
C MET A 54 11.36 -35.68 -31.56
N PRO A 55 11.23 -35.04 -30.39
CA PRO A 55 10.84 -33.65 -30.22
C PRO A 55 11.90 -32.65 -30.71
N ASN A 56 11.46 -31.48 -31.17
CA ASN A 56 12.39 -30.43 -31.61
C ASN A 56 13.12 -29.77 -30.43
N LEU A 57 14.05 -28.85 -30.71
CA LEU A 57 14.83 -28.13 -29.68
C LEU A 57 13.97 -27.23 -28.77
N VAL A 58 12.71 -26.97 -29.17
CA VAL A 58 11.76 -26.10 -28.47
C VAL A 58 10.72 -26.91 -27.68
N GLY A 59 10.71 -28.24 -27.79
CA GLY A 59 9.83 -29.15 -27.03
C GLY A 59 8.51 -29.52 -27.71
N HIS A 60 8.37 -29.34 -29.03
CA HIS A 60 7.23 -29.86 -29.78
C HIS A 60 7.49 -31.32 -30.15
N GLU A 61 6.48 -32.18 -29.97
CA GLU A 61 6.56 -33.63 -30.22
C GLU A 61 6.15 -34.02 -31.66
N VAL A 62 5.44 -33.15 -32.39
CA VAL A 62 4.94 -33.42 -33.75
C VAL A 62 5.09 -32.22 -34.68
N GLN A 63 5.37 -32.47 -35.96
CA GLN A 63 5.56 -31.43 -36.97
C GLN A 63 4.32 -30.57 -37.27
N THR A 64 3.11 -31.10 -37.05
CA THR A 64 1.86 -30.36 -37.29
C THR A 64 1.72 -29.15 -36.36
N ASP A 65 2.12 -29.28 -35.10
CA ASP A 65 2.05 -28.19 -34.12
C ASP A 65 3.10 -27.11 -34.41
N VAL A 66 4.23 -27.55 -34.94
CA VAL A 66 5.30 -26.67 -35.41
C VAL A 66 4.84 -25.87 -36.62
N ASP A 67 4.10 -26.46 -37.57
CA ASP A 67 3.54 -25.73 -38.72
C ASP A 67 2.64 -24.58 -38.27
N PHE A 68 1.67 -24.85 -37.38
CA PHE A 68 0.80 -23.79 -36.82
C PHE A 68 1.60 -22.71 -36.11
N THR A 69 2.63 -23.09 -35.35
CA THR A 69 3.49 -22.13 -34.63
C THR A 69 4.28 -21.26 -35.61
N LEU A 70 4.89 -21.84 -36.63
CA LEU A 70 5.65 -21.12 -37.65
C LEU A 70 4.76 -20.19 -38.48
N GLN A 71 3.51 -20.56 -38.74
CA GLN A 71 2.55 -19.70 -39.42
C GLN A 71 2.30 -18.39 -38.65
N THR A 72 2.38 -18.39 -37.31
CA THR A 72 2.25 -17.16 -36.51
C THR A 72 3.40 -16.17 -36.73
N PHE A 73 4.55 -16.65 -37.21
CA PHE A 73 5.69 -15.81 -37.57
C PHE A 73 5.62 -15.30 -39.02
N SER A 74 4.67 -15.76 -39.85
CA SER A 74 4.53 -15.33 -41.25
C SER A 74 4.49 -13.80 -41.42
N PRO A 75 3.74 -13.03 -40.60
CA PRO A 75 3.77 -11.57 -40.70
C PRO A 75 5.14 -10.96 -40.43
N LEU A 76 5.92 -11.55 -39.51
CA LEU A 76 7.27 -11.08 -39.17
C LEU A 76 8.29 -11.45 -40.26
N ILE A 77 8.14 -12.62 -40.86
CA ILE A 77 8.93 -13.05 -42.02
C ILE A 77 8.67 -12.12 -43.21
N GLN A 78 7.41 -11.81 -43.49
CA GLN A 78 7.01 -10.87 -44.55
C GLN A 78 7.46 -9.43 -44.27
N TYR A 79 7.53 -9.03 -43.00
CA TYR A 79 8.07 -7.73 -42.61
C TYR A 79 9.56 -7.60 -42.95
N GLY A 80 10.31 -8.70 -42.98
CA GLY A 80 11.68 -8.72 -43.50
C GLY A 80 12.73 -8.05 -42.61
N CYS A 81 12.60 -8.14 -41.28
CA CYS A 81 13.58 -7.55 -40.34
C CYS A 81 15.00 -8.12 -40.46
N SER A 82 15.15 -9.38 -40.86
CA SER A 82 16.44 -10.01 -41.18
C SER A 82 16.23 -10.99 -42.33
N ALA A 83 17.16 -11.02 -43.28
CA ALA A 83 17.14 -11.99 -44.37
C ALA A 83 17.29 -13.44 -43.87
N GLN A 84 17.84 -13.61 -42.66
CA GLN A 84 18.10 -14.89 -42.05
C GLN A 84 16.99 -15.37 -41.12
N LEU A 85 15.95 -14.56 -40.85
CA LEU A 85 14.87 -14.90 -39.92
C LEU A 85 14.16 -16.21 -40.29
N HIS A 86 13.85 -16.39 -41.57
CA HIS A 86 13.16 -17.57 -42.06
C HIS A 86 13.99 -18.84 -41.83
N PHE A 87 15.28 -18.81 -42.19
CA PHE A 87 16.21 -19.91 -41.95
C PHE A 87 16.39 -20.19 -40.45
N PHE A 88 16.55 -19.16 -39.62
CA PHE A 88 16.70 -19.30 -38.17
C PHE A 88 15.50 -19.98 -37.53
N LEU A 89 14.27 -19.56 -37.87
CA LEU A 89 13.05 -20.16 -37.33
C LEU A 89 12.95 -21.63 -37.71
N CYS A 90 13.22 -21.98 -38.97
CA CYS A 90 13.23 -23.38 -39.38
C CYS A 90 14.33 -24.20 -38.69
N ALA A 91 15.54 -23.66 -38.54
CA ALA A 91 16.64 -24.33 -37.83
C ALA A 91 16.33 -24.59 -36.34
N ALA A 92 15.56 -23.71 -35.69
CA ALA A 92 15.19 -23.87 -34.27
C ALA A 92 14.01 -24.84 -34.07
N TYR A 93 12.96 -24.70 -34.90
CA TYR A 93 11.72 -25.45 -34.76
C TYR A 93 11.71 -26.78 -35.52
N VAL A 94 12.51 -26.92 -36.56
CA VAL A 94 12.61 -28.10 -37.42
C VAL A 94 14.10 -28.41 -37.65
N PRO A 95 14.86 -28.71 -36.59
CA PRO A 95 16.31 -28.84 -36.68
C PRO A 95 16.72 -30.01 -37.58
N MET A 96 17.94 -29.95 -38.13
CA MET A 96 18.44 -30.98 -39.04
C MET A 96 18.72 -32.29 -38.28
N CYS A 97 18.29 -33.42 -38.85
CA CYS A 97 18.60 -34.75 -38.33
C CYS A 97 19.49 -35.53 -39.32
N THR A 98 20.46 -36.26 -38.79
CA THR A 98 21.29 -37.19 -39.57
C THR A 98 21.60 -38.43 -38.73
N PRO A 99 21.59 -39.64 -39.30
CA PRO A 99 21.89 -40.87 -38.56
C PRO A 99 23.32 -40.93 -38.00
N LYS A 100 24.20 -40.01 -38.44
CA LYS A 100 25.58 -39.91 -37.96
C LYS A 100 25.73 -39.12 -36.65
N VAL A 101 24.67 -38.43 -36.21
CA VAL A 101 24.71 -37.52 -35.06
C VAL A 101 23.50 -37.80 -34.16
N PRO A 102 23.70 -38.10 -32.86
CA PRO A 102 22.62 -38.51 -31.97
C PRO A 102 21.69 -37.37 -31.52
N VAL A 103 22.06 -36.10 -31.77
CA VAL A 103 21.33 -34.90 -31.36
C VAL A 103 20.96 -34.07 -32.59
N PRO A 104 19.74 -33.53 -32.70
CA PRO A 104 19.37 -32.66 -33.81
C PRO A 104 20.22 -31.38 -33.83
N ILE A 105 20.66 -31.01 -35.03
CA ILE A 105 21.55 -29.88 -35.27
C ILE A 105 20.69 -28.63 -35.48
N GLY A 106 20.85 -27.63 -34.60
CA GLY A 106 20.10 -26.37 -34.61
C GLY A 106 20.92 -25.16 -35.10
N PRO A 107 20.43 -23.93 -34.90
CA PRO A 107 21.17 -22.72 -35.25
C PRO A 107 22.33 -22.48 -34.28
N CYS A 108 23.40 -21.83 -34.75
CA CYS A 108 24.44 -21.31 -33.87
C CYS A 108 23.95 -20.06 -33.13
N ARG A 109 24.59 -19.74 -32.00
CA ARG A 109 24.27 -18.55 -31.19
C ARG A 109 24.46 -17.26 -31.99
N GLY A 110 25.51 -17.15 -32.80
CA GLY A 110 25.75 -15.98 -33.64
C GLY A 110 24.59 -15.69 -34.62
N LEU A 111 24.02 -16.73 -35.22
CA LEU A 111 22.83 -16.62 -36.08
C LEU A 111 21.62 -16.12 -35.27
N CYS A 112 21.38 -16.70 -34.09
CA CYS A 112 20.31 -16.26 -33.19
C CYS A 112 20.47 -14.80 -32.77
N GLU A 113 21.65 -14.41 -32.31
CA GLU A 113 21.92 -13.05 -31.82
C GLU A 113 21.77 -12.02 -32.93
N THR A 114 22.24 -12.34 -34.14
CA THR A 114 22.10 -11.47 -35.31
C THR A 114 20.63 -11.28 -35.69
N THR A 115 19.87 -12.38 -35.79
CA THR A 115 18.43 -12.33 -36.09
C THR A 115 17.65 -11.64 -34.98
N ARG A 116 17.95 -11.95 -33.71
CA ARG A 116 17.35 -11.32 -32.53
C ARG A 116 17.61 -9.82 -32.52
N ALA A 117 18.84 -9.38 -32.73
CA ALA A 117 19.19 -7.95 -32.71
C ALA A 117 18.35 -7.14 -33.70
N ARG A 118 18.02 -7.72 -34.87
CA ARG A 118 17.22 -7.04 -35.91
C ARG A 118 15.71 -7.21 -35.74
N CYS A 119 15.25 -8.38 -35.29
CA CYS A 119 13.83 -8.72 -35.25
C CYS A 119 13.17 -8.53 -33.88
N LEU A 120 13.94 -8.56 -32.79
CA LEU A 120 13.43 -8.26 -31.44
C LEU A 120 12.80 -6.86 -31.34
N PRO A 121 13.40 -5.79 -31.90
CA PRO A 121 12.75 -4.48 -31.93
C PRO A 121 11.36 -4.49 -32.56
N VAL A 122 11.18 -5.28 -33.62
CA VAL A 122 9.91 -5.39 -34.35
C VAL A 122 8.87 -6.14 -33.51
N LEU A 123 9.26 -7.28 -32.92
CA LEU A 123 8.39 -8.04 -32.00
C LEU A 123 7.95 -7.20 -30.79
N GLN A 124 8.89 -6.47 -30.18
CA GLN A 124 8.60 -5.55 -29.08
C GLN A 124 7.66 -4.42 -29.52
N GLY A 125 7.77 -3.95 -30.77
CA GLY A 125 6.86 -2.98 -31.37
C GLY A 125 5.40 -3.45 -31.42
N PHE A 126 5.16 -4.75 -31.55
CA PHE A 126 3.83 -5.37 -31.49
C PHE A 126 3.45 -5.87 -30.10
N GLY A 127 4.25 -5.59 -29.07
CA GLY A 127 3.98 -5.99 -27.68
C GLY A 127 4.34 -7.44 -27.37
N PHE A 128 5.13 -8.09 -28.23
CA PHE A 128 5.61 -9.46 -28.02
C PHE A 128 7.08 -9.44 -27.56
N PRO A 129 7.44 -10.09 -26.44
CA PRO A 129 8.84 -10.28 -26.07
C PRO A 129 9.52 -11.26 -27.03
N TRP A 130 10.86 -11.32 -27.00
CA TRP A 130 11.56 -12.44 -27.63
C TRP A 130 11.04 -13.75 -27.01
N PRO A 131 10.58 -14.73 -27.81
CA PRO A 131 10.09 -15.99 -27.26
C PRO A 131 11.17 -16.67 -26.44
N SER A 132 10.86 -17.08 -25.20
CA SER A 132 11.80 -17.78 -24.33
C SER A 132 12.29 -19.11 -24.93
N ALA A 133 11.49 -19.70 -25.81
CA ALA A 133 11.82 -20.82 -26.69
C ALA A 133 13.05 -20.56 -27.59
N LEU A 134 13.29 -19.31 -27.98
CA LEU A 134 14.32 -18.89 -28.94
C LEU A 134 15.47 -18.13 -28.26
N GLU A 135 15.59 -18.17 -26.93
CA GLU A 135 16.64 -17.44 -26.21
C GLU A 135 18.05 -17.90 -26.64
N CYS A 136 18.89 -16.96 -27.09
CA CYS A 136 20.13 -17.31 -27.79
C CYS A 136 21.17 -18.04 -26.92
N SER A 137 21.10 -17.90 -25.60
CA SER A 137 21.96 -18.63 -24.67
C SER A 137 21.74 -20.15 -24.70
N ARG A 138 20.64 -20.62 -25.28
CA ARG A 138 20.33 -22.06 -25.45
C ARG A 138 21.06 -22.70 -26.62
N PHE A 139 21.64 -21.90 -27.51
CA PHE A 139 22.32 -22.39 -28.72
C PHE A 139 23.84 -22.40 -28.55
N PRO A 140 24.56 -23.35 -29.18
CA PRO A 140 26.02 -23.43 -29.17
C PRO A 140 26.67 -22.18 -29.80
N GLU A 141 27.81 -21.74 -29.27
CA GLU A 141 28.51 -20.54 -29.75
C GLU A 141 29.11 -20.73 -31.14
N GLU A 142 29.84 -21.83 -31.33
CA GLU A 142 30.56 -22.14 -32.57
C GLU A 142 30.36 -23.61 -32.95
N ASN A 143 30.47 -23.88 -34.25
CA ASN A 143 30.43 -25.22 -34.79
C ASN A 143 31.76 -25.93 -34.53
N ASN A 144 31.76 -27.00 -33.73
CA ASN A 144 32.96 -27.76 -33.39
C ASN A 144 32.69 -29.28 -33.33
N HIS A 145 33.70 -30.07 -32.96
CA HIS A 145 33.60 -31.54 -32.90
C HIS A 145 32.66 -32.07 -31.81
N GLU A 146 32.30 -31.26 -30.81
CA GLU A 146 31.42 -31.63 -29.69
C GLU A 146 29.99 -31.09 -29.86
N HIS A 147 29.83 -29.94 -30.54
CA HIS A 147 28.59 -29.24 -30.76
C HIS A 147 28.50 -28.76 -32.21
N MET A 148 27.65 -29.40 -32.99
CA MET A 148 27.33 -28.96 -34.35
C MET A 148 26.18 -27.97 -34.35
N CYS A 149 26.33 -26.87 -35.10
CA CYS A 149 25.29 -25.88 -35.30
C CYS A 149 25.39 -25.24 -36.69
N MET A 150 24.31 -24.59 -37.13
CA MET A 150 24.21 -23.93 -38.43
C MET A 150 24.38 -22.41 -38.32
N GLU A 151 25.34 -21.85 -39.05
CA GLU A 151 25.64 -20.41 -39.06
C GLU A 151 24.68 -19.59 -39.95
N GLY A 152 24.03 -20.23 -40.92
CA GLY A 152 23.09 -19.58 -41.83
C GLY A 152 23.75 -18.91 -43.04
N PRO A 153 22.95 -18.40 -44.01
CA PRO A 153 23.45 -17.89 -45.29
C PRO A 153 24.13 -16.51 -45.24
N GLY A 154 24.35 -15.93 -44.05
CA GLY A 154 24.92 -14.59 -43.87
C GLY A 154 23.94 -13.46 -44.20
N GLU A 155 24.21 -12.25 -43.70
CA GLU A 155 23.47 -11.04 -44.13
C GLU A 155 24.12 -10.45 -45.39
N PRO A 156 23.32 -9.98 -46.38
CA PRO A 156 23.84 -9.14 -47.45
C PRO A 156 24.47 -7.87 -46.86
N SER A 157 25.71 -7.58 -47.22
CA SER A 157 26.48 -6.45 -46.70
C SER A 157 26.05 -5.13 -47.36
N ASP A 158 24.88 -4.60 -46.99
CA ASP A 158 24.57 -3.19 -47.22
C ASP A 158 25.24 -2.35 -46.11
N GLY A 159 26.01 -1.35 -46.56
CA GLY A 159 27.01 -0.63 -45.79
C GLY A 159 26.57 -0.13 -44.40
N LEU A 160 27.25 -0.63 -43.38
CA LEU A 160 27.25 -0.04 -42.04
C LEU A 160 28.17 1.20 -42.05
N PRO A 161 27.73 2.39 -41.64
CA PRO A 161 28.65 3.45 -41.26
C PRO A 161 29.23 3.17 -39.84
N PRO A 162 30.46 3.61 -39.54
CA PRO A 162 31.11 3.41 -38.24
C PRO A 162 30.36 4.10 -37.08
N PRO A 163 30.66 3.79 -35.81
CA PRO A 163 29.98 4.39 -34.66
C PRO A 163 30.47 5.84 -34.47
N THR A 164 29.94 6.75 -35.28
CA THR A 164 30.11 8.19 -35.10
C THR A 164 28.74 8.87 -35.14
N SER A 165 28.24 9.18 -33.95
CA SER A 165 27.61 10.47 -33.62
C SER A 165 26.58 11.03 -34.63
N LYS A 166 25.60 10.22 -35.04
CA LYS A 166 24.39 10.74 -35.71
C LYS A 166 23.10 10.22 -35.06
N ILE A 167 22.96 10.43 -33.76
CA ILE A 167 21.66 10.72 -33.14
C ILE A 167 21.40 12.22 -33.37
N LYS A 168 21.13 12.60 -34.61
CA LYS A 168 20.67 13.95 -34.95
C LYS A 168 19.69 13.84 -36.11
N SER A 169 18.40 13.67 -35.78
CA SER A 169 17.24 14.28 -36.49
C SER A 169 15.87 13.69 -36.18
N HIS A 170 15.74 12.65 -35.33
CA HIS A 170 14.40 12.15 -34.91
C HIS A 170 14.03 12.46 -33.43
N VAL A 171 14.89 13.14 -32.67
CA VAL A 171 14.74 13.40 -31.21
C VAL A 171 14.61 14.90 -30.89
N SER A 172 13.87 15.69 -31.67
CA SER A 172 13.59 17.06 -31.23
C SER A 172 12.22 17.54 -31.65
N ASN A 173 11.34 17.68 -30.65
CA ASN A 173 10.44 18.82 -30.51
C ASN A 173 9.97 18.95 -29.03
N CYS A 174 10.94 19.04 -28.11
CA CYS A 174 10.75 19.29 -26.67
C CYS A 174 11.65 20.47 -26.24
N GLN A 175 11.75 21.49 -27.10
CA GLN A 175 12.71 22.59 -26.94
C GLN A 175 12.41 23.50 -25.74
N ASP A 176 11.16 23.51 -25.31
CA ASP A 176 10.70 24.30 -24.15
C ASP A 176 11.19 23.73 -22.82
N LEU A 177 11.75 22.51 -22.80
CA LEU A 177 12.24 21.83 -21.60
C LEU A 177 13.75 21.98 -21.41
N VAL A 178 14.17 22.14 -20.15
CA VAL A 178 15.58 22.11 -19.74
C VAL A 178 16.17 20.75 -20.09
N LYS A 179 17.41 20.74 -20.62
CA LYS A 179 18.08 19.50 -21.12
C LYS A 179 17.21 18.72 -22.12
N SER A 180 16.62 19.41 -23.09
CA SER A 180 15.71 18.83 -24.12
C SER A 180 16.21 17.57 -24.84
N HIS A 181 17.53 17.37 -24.95
CA HIS A 181 18.16 16.16 -25.51
C HIS A 181 17.96 14.89 -24.67
N LEU A 182 17.54 15.02 -23.40
CA LEU A 182 17.21 13.93 -22.48
C LEU A 182 15.73 13.54 -22.53
N TYR A 183 14.98 14.07 -23.49
CA TYR A 183 13.57 13.76 -23.72
C TYR A 183 13.34 13.18 -25.11
N ALA A 184 12.35 12.30 -25.20
CA ALA A 184 11.83 11.81 -26.46
C ALA A 184 10.36 12.23 -26.61
N ARG A 185 9.97 12.73 -27.79
CA ARG A 185 8.58 13.10 -28.06
C ARG A 185 7.79 11.88 -28.51
N LEU A 186 6.67 11.62 -27.84
CA LEU A 186 5.75 10.54 -28.15
C LEU A 186 4.70 11.04 -29.15
N ASN A 187 4.62 10.43 -30.33
CA ASN A 187 3.69 10.89 -31.37
C ASN A 187 2.22 10.56 -31.05
N ARG A 188 1.96 9.49 -30.29
CA ARG A 188 0.59 9.11 -29.88
C ARG A 188 -0.04 10.10 -28.89
N SER A 189 0.73 10.55 -27.90
CA SER A 189 0.24 11.42 -26.83
C SER A 189 0.58 12.89 -27.06
N GLY A 190 1.51 13.18 -27.98
CA GLY A 190 2.08 14.50 -28.20
C GLY A 190 2.99 14.98 -27.07
N ARG A 191 3.25 14.16 -26.04
CA ARG A 191 4.02 14.52 -24.83
C ARG A 191 5.50 14.22 -24.97
N CYS A 192 6.30 14.91 -24.16
CA CYS A 192 7.72 14.66 -23.99
C CYS A 192 7.94 13.71 -22.81
N ALA A 193 8.58 12.56 -23.06
CA ALA A 193 8.91 11.56 -22.06
C ALA A 193 10.42 11.62 -21.75
N PRO A 194 10.84 11.66 -20.48
CA PRO A 194 12.25 11.65 -20.14
C PRO A 194 12.88 10.26 -20.30
N LEU A 195 14.17 10.21 -20.62
CA LEU A 195 14.99 8.99 -20.60
C LEU A 195 15.06 8.41 -19.18
N CYS A 196 15.01 7.08 -19.02
CA CYS A 196 14.82 6.49 -17.68
C CYS A 196 15.99 6.72 -16.70
N GLU A 197 17.22 6.64 -17.22
CA GLU A 197 18.46 6.82 -16.45
C GLU A 197 19.05 8.23 -16.62
N ALA A 198 18.28 9.18 -17.17
CA ALA A 198 18.75 10.55 -17.33
C ALA A 198 18.71 11.33 -16.01
N ASP A 199 19.73 12.17 -15.80
CA ASP A 199 19.84 13.11 -14.69
C ASP A 199 19.29 14.48 -15.12
N ILE A 200 17.99 14.69 -14.94
CA ILE A 200 17.30 15.91 -15.35
C ILE A 200 17.19 16.84 -14.14
N MET A 201 16.34 16.46 -13.18
CA MET A 201 16.10 17.23 -11.95
C MET A 201 17.11 16.86 -10.85
N PHE A 202 17.59 15.62 -10.84
CA PHE A 202 18.40 15.07 -9.76
C PHE A 202 19.63 14.33 -10.29
N ASP A 203 20.73 14.44 -9.55
CA ASP A 203 21.98 13.76 -9.86
C ASP A 203 21.97 12.31 -9.34
N ALA A 204 22.81 11.44 -9.90
CA ALA A 204 22.93 10.03 -9.49
C ALA A 204 23.13 9.84 -7.96
N GLN A 205 23.90 10.73 -7.31
CA GLN A 205 24.12 10.67 -5.86
C GLN A 205 22.84 10.98 -5.06
N GLU A 206 22.03 11.94 -5.52
CA GLU A 206 20.76 12.31 -4.88
C GLU A 206 19.75 11.17 -5.01
N LYS A 207 19.70 10.52 -6.19
CA LYS A 207 18.89 9.33 -6.45
C LYS A 207 19.27 8.17 -5.54
N HIS A 208 20.57 7.89 -5.38
CA HIS A 208 21.05 6.84 -4.47
C HIS A 208 20.69 7.15 -3.00
N LEU A 209 20.87 8.40 -2.56
CA LEU A 209 20.49 8.81 -1.21
C LEU A 209 18.99 8.64 -0.98
N ALA A 210 18.16 9.03 -1.95
CA ALA A 210 16.73 8.88 -1.88
C ALA A 210 16.30 7.41 -1.79
N GLU A 211 16.93 6.53 -2.57
CA GLU A 211 16.68 5.09 -2.54
C GLU A 211 16.97 4.46 -1.17
N VAL A 212 18.17 4.70 -0.62
CA VAL A 212 18.55 4.16 0.71
C VAL A 212 17.60 4.69 1.80
N TRP A 213 17.30 5.98 1.74
CA TRP A 213 16.50 6.65 2.75
C TRP A 213 15.04 6.17 2.73
N VAL A 214 14.39 6.11 1.55
CA VAL A 214 13.00 5.63 1.44
C VAL A 214 12.92 4.14 1.80
N THR A 215 13.91 3.34 1.40
CA THR A 215 13.98 1.93 1.76
C THR A 215 13.98 1.74 3.28
N ALA A 216 14.84 2.47 4.01
CA ALA A 216 14.92 2.38 5.47
C ALA A 216 13.57 2.68 6.16
N TRP A 217 12.90 3.77 5.76
CA TRP A 217 11.60 4.12 6.33
C TRP A 217 10.49 3.15 5.91
N SER A 218 10.53 2.62 4.68
CA SER A 218 9.54 1.65 4.20
C SER A 218 9.59 0.35 5.00
N VAL A 219 10.79 -0.14 5.32
CA VAL A 219 11.00 -1.33 6.15
C VAL A 219 10.49 -1.10 7.57
N ALA A 220 10.83 0.03 8.19
CA ALA A 220 10.35 0.37 9.53
C ALA A 220 8.82 0.49 9.58
N ALA A 221 8.20 1.13 8.59
CA ALA A 221 6.75 1.26 8.49
C ALA A 221 6.07 -0.09 8.25
N LEU A 222 6.62 -0.94 7.38
CA LEU A 222 6.08 -2.27 7.08
C LEU A 222 6.09 -3.17 8.32
N LEU A 223 7.21 -3.25 9.03
CA LEU A 223 7.35 -4.07 10.23
C LEU A 223 6.38 -3.63 11.34
N THR A 224 6.31 -2.32 11.61
CA THR A 224 5.42 -1.77 12.64
C THR A 224 3.95 -1.97 12.29
N ALA A 225 3.58 -1.79 11.02
CA ALA A 225 2.21 -1.97 10.54
C ALA A 225 1.75 -3.43 10.52
N ILE A 226 2.62 -4.38 10.18
CA ILE A 226 2.31 -5.82 10.25
C ILE A 226 1.97 -6.22 11.69
N VAL A 227 2.82 -5.86 12.65
CA VAL A 227 2.60 -6.18 14.06
C VAL A 227 1.31 -5.53 14.58
N ALA A 228 1.09 -4.25 14.28
CA ALA A 228 -0.13 -3.55 14.67
C ALA A 228 -1.40 -4.19 14.09
N THR A 229 -1.38 -4.54 12.81
CA THR A 229 -2.53 -5.16 12.12
C THR A 229 -2.83 -6.54 12.69
N LEU A 230 -1.81 -7.38 12.91
CA LEU A 230 -1.98 -8.69 13.55
C LEU A 230 -2.59 -8.54 14.94
N CYS A 231 -2.08 -7.62 15.77
CA CYS A 231 -2.66 -7.37 17.08
C CYS A 231 -4.14 -6.95 17.00
N LEU A 232 -4.50 -6.07 16.07
CA LEU A 232 -5.89 -5.59 15.91
C LEU A 232 -6.85 -6.71 15.45
N ILE A 233 -6.39 -7.63 14.60
CA ILE A 233 -7.21 -8.77 14.14
C ILE A 233 -7.66 -9.66 15.31
N PHE A 234 -6.80 -9.88 16.30
CA PHE A 234 -7.08 -10.72 17.46
C PHE A 234 -7.82 -10.00 18.59
N THR A 235 -8.15 -8.71 18.42
CA THR A 235 -8.87 -7.96 19.45
C THR A 235 -10.37 -7.95 19.23
N ASP A 236 -11.11 -8.14 20.32
CA ASP A 236 -12.57 -8.11 20.30
C ASP A 236 -13.17 -6.75 20.63
N THR A 237 -12.35 -5.76 20.98
CA THR A 237 -12.88 -4.44 21.36
C THR A 237 -13.53 -3.75 20.16
N LYS A 238 -14.69 -3.13 20.40
CA LYS A 238 -15.45 -2.43 19.35
C LYS A 238 -14.66 -1.27 18.72
N TRP A 239 -13.78 -0.64 19.49
CA TRP A 239 -13.01 0.54 19.08
C TRP A 239 -11.82 0.20 18.21
N ASP A 240 -11.13 -0.90 18.51
CA ASP A 240 -10.06 -1.42 17.67
C ASP A 240 -10.57 -1.72 16.25
N LYS A 241 -11.82 -2.17 16.12
CA LYS A 241 -12.47 -2.43 14.83
C LYS A 241 -12.76 -1.16 14.00
N ILE A 242 -12.98 -0.01 14.64
CA ILE A 242 -13.19 1.27 13.95
C ILE A 242 -11.85 1.86 13.48
N PHE A 243 -10.77 1.61 14.22
CA PHE A 243 -9.43 2.09 13.88
C PHE A 243 -8.69 1.21 12.87
N MET A 244 -8.96 -0.10 12.88
CA MET A 244 -8.30 -1.11 12.03
C MET A 244 -8.22 -0.76 10.53
N PRO A 245 -9.26 -0.21 9.88
CA PRO A 245 -9.17 0.17 8.47
C PRO A 245 -8.05 1.19 8.18
N LEU A 246 -7.83 2.17 9.06
CA LEU A 246 -6.77 3.17 8.89
C LEU A 246 -5.38 2.52 8.91
N VAL A 247 -5.13 1.64 9.88
CA VAL A 247 -3.85 0.91 10.00
C VAL A 247 -3.64 -0.02 8.82
N THR A 248 -4.70 -0.69 8.37
CA THR A 248 -4.63 -1.59 7.20
C THR A 248 -4.33 -0.83 5.92
N CYS A 249 -4.89 0.37 5.73
CA CYS A 249 -4.58 1.21 4.58
C CYS A 249 -3.09 1.58 4.56
N HIS A 250 -2.55 2.01 5.70
CA HIS A 250 -1.13 2.37 5.82
C HIS A 250 -0.19 1.18 5.66
N LEU A 251 -0.58 -0.03 6.08
CA LEU A 251 0.15 -1.25 5.77
C LEU A 251 0.29 -1.44 4.25
N LEU A 252 -0.79 -1.27 3.49
CA LEU A 252 -0.78 -1.45 2.04
C LEU A 252 -0.03 -0.33 1.31
N VAL A 253 -0.06 0.90 1.83
CA VAL A 253 0.81 1.99 1.36
C VAL A 253 2.29 1.64 1.58
N ALA A 254 2.66 1.09 2.74
CA ALA A 254 4.03 0.65 3.02
C ALA A 254 4.46 -0.52 2.10
N VAL A 255 3.55 -1.44 1.77
CA VAL A 255 3.80 -2.48 0.76
C VAL A 255 4.05 -1.83 -0.60
N GLY A 256 3.27 -0.83 -1.00
CA GLY A 256 3.46 -0.08 -2.24
C GLY A 256 4.86 0.56 -2.33
N TRP A 257 5.31 1.21 -1.26
CA TRP A 257 6.68 1.73 -1.17
C TRP A 257 7.75 0.64 -1.23
N SER A 258 7.43 -0.57 -0.76
CA SER A 258 8.36 -1.68 -0.74
C SER A 258 8.58 -2.35 -2.09
N VAL A 259 7.64 -2.20 -3.03
CA VAL A 259 7.76 -2.78 -4.39
C VAL A 259 9.04 -2.31 -5.08
N ARG A 260 9.44 -1.06 -4.88
CA ARG A 260 10.61 -0.45 -5.53
C ARG A 260 11.93 -1.14 -5.19
N TRP A 261 12.14 -1.54 -3.94
CA TRP A 261 13.39 -2.22 -3.56
C TRP A 261 13.31 -3.73 -3.80
N LEU A 262 12.11 -4.32 -3.80
CA LEU A 262 11.89 -5.73 -4.17
C LEU A 262 12.12 -5.99 -5.66
N ALA A 263 11.58 -5.13 -6.53
CA ALA A 263 11.67 -5.29 -7.97
C ALA A 263 12.87 -4.56 -8.60
N LYS A 264 13.50 -3.61 -7.89
CA LYS A 264 14.51 -2.66 -8.41
C LYS A 264 13.90 -1.60 -9.36
N ARG A 265 14.69 -0.58 -9.71
CA ARG A 265 14.27 0.60 -10.50
C ARG A 265 13.70 0.26 -11.87
N ASN A 266 14.44 -0.54 -12.64
CA ASN A 266 14.13 -0.82 -14.04
C ASN A 266 12.70 -1.31 -14.25
N PRO A 267 12.24 -2.40 -13.59
CA PRO A 267 10.89 -2.87 -13.81
C PRO A 267 9.82 -1.93 -13.24
N THR A 268 10.09 -1.15 -12.19
CA THR A 268 9.06 -0.27 -11.58
C THR A 268 8.91 1.09 -12.24
N ALA A 269 9.96 1.60 -12.90
CA ALA A 269 10.01 2.96 -13.41
C ALA A 269 10.34 3.08 -14.91
N CYS A 270 11.01 2.09 -15.49
CA CYS A 270 11.45 2.14 -16.88
C CYS A 270 10.55 1.30 -17.80
N GLY A 271 10.38 1.79 -19.03
CA GLY A 271 9.68 1.10 -20.09
C GLY A 271 10.23 1.47 -21.46
N TYR A 272 9.76 0.75 -22.47
CA TYR A 272 10.07 1.02 -23.87
C TYR A 272 8.79 1.43 -24.59
N ASP A 273 8.86 2.48 -25.41
CA ASP A 273 7.74 2.83 -26.29
C ASP A 273 7.90 2.08 -27.62
N PRO A 274 6.84 1.44 -28.15
CA PRO A 274 6.85 0.79 -29.46
C PRO A 274 7.36 1.66 -30.62
N GLN A 275 7.24 2.99 -30.51
CA GLN A 275 7.69 3.94 -31.53
C GLN A 275 9.19 4.23 -31.49
N LEU A 276 9.86 3.94 -30.37
CA LEU A 276 11.28 4.27 -30.13
C LEU A 276 12.01 3.01 -29.60
N PRO A 277 12.20 1.99 -30.45
CA PRO A 277 12.87 0.76 -30.04
C PRO A 277 14.32 1.02 -29.60
N GLY A 278 14.71 0.40 -28.49
CA GLY A 278 16.08 0.51 -27.93
C GLY A 278 16.32 1.72 -27.01
N VAL A 279 15.34 2.62 -26.84
CA VAL A 279 15.45 3.75 -25.91
C VAL A 279 14.60 3.49 -24.67
N SER A 280 15.23 3.34 -23.51
CA SER A 280 14.53 3.20 -22.22
C SER A 280 14.02 4.55 -21.74
N LEU A 281 12.71 4.69 -21.61
CA LEU A 281 12.03 5.90 -21.15
C LEU A 281 11.50 5.70 -19.74
N LEU A 282 11.40 6.77 -18.98
CA LEU A 282 10.66 6.80 -17.73
C LEU A 282 9.17 6.61 -18.05
N LEU A 283 8.49 5.69 -17.36
CA LEU A 283 7.12 5.30 -17.69
C LEU A 283 6.15 6.50 -17.65
N THR A 284 5.52 6.77 -18.79
CA THR A 284 4.43 7.74 -18.98
C THR A 284 3.05 7.10 -19.15
N ASP A 285 2.99 5.78 -19.38
CA ASP A 285 1.76 5.00 -19.25
C ASP A 285 2.05 3.80 -18.34
N GLY A 286 2.11 4.10 -17.05
CA GLY A 286 2.43 3.14 -16.01
C GLY A 286 1.44 1.98 -15.89
N LEU A 287 0.25 2.08 -16.49
CA LEU A 287 -0.76 1.01 -16.47
C LEU A 287 -0.37 -0.18 -17.35
N SER A 288 0.48 0.03 -18.35
CA SER A 288 1.02 -1.03 -19.21
C SER A 288 2.04 -1.92 -18.50
N ASN A 289 2.60 -1.46 -17.37
CA ASN A 289 3.64 -2.13 -16.61
C ASN A 289 3.08 -2.58 -15.26
N ALA A 290 3.07 -3.89 -15.01
CA ALA A 290 2.45 -4.48 -13.83
C ALA A 290 3.03 -3.98 -12.47
N PRO A 291 4.35 -4.01 -12.22
CA PRO A 291 4.89 -3.51 -10.95
C PRO A 291 4.71 -1.99 -10.76
N CYS A 292 4.75 -1.20 -11.85
CA CYS A 292 4.40 0.22 -11.81
C CYS A 292 2.92 0.44 -11.44
N ALA A 293 2.00 -0.22 -12.15
CA ALA A 293 0.56 -0.16 -11.87
C ALA A 293 0.22 -0.64 -10.45
N GLY A 294 0.86 -1.71 -9.99
CA GLY A 294 0.70 -2.24 -8.63
C GLY A 294 1.16 -1.23 -7.57
N THR A 295 2.31 -0.58 -7.78
CA THR A 295 2.82 0.49 -6.89
C THR A 295 1.84 1.65 -6.84
N PHE A 296 1.33 2.09 -7.99
CA PHE A 296 0.31 3.13 -8.09
C PHE A 296 -0.96 2.75 -7.30
N LEU A 297 -1.54 1.57 -7.54
CA LEU A 297 -2.77 1.14 -6.88
C LEU A 297 -2.60 1.06 -5.37
N LEU A 298 -1.49 0.48 -4.90
CA LEU A 298 -1.20 0.32 -3.48
C LEU A 298 -1.04 1.68 -2.78
N ARG A 299 -0.34 2.63 -3.41
CA ARG A 299 -0.08 3.95 -2.81
C ARG A 299 -1.26 4.89 -2.93
N TYR A 300 -1.87 4.99 -4.11
CA TYR A 300 -2.93 5.95 -4.38
C TYR A 300 -4.26 5.55 -3.73
N TYR A 301 -4.78 4.34 -3.99
CA TYR A 301 -6.09 3.94 -3.47
C TYR A 301 -6.09 3.91 -1.95
N PHE A 302 -5.11 3.23 -1.33
CA PHE A 302 -5.06 3.10 0.13
C PHE A 302 -4.60 4.39 0.81
N GLY A 303 -3.77 5.22 0.17
CA GLY A 303 -3.44 6.55 0.66
C GLY A 303 -4.66 7.47 0.73
N MET A 304 -5.46 7.52 -0.35
CA MET A 304 -6.72 8.27 -0.37
C MET A 304 -7.71 7.72 0.66
N ALA A 305 -7.86 6.39 0.74
CA ALA A 305 -8.70 5.75 1.74
C ALA A 305 -8.27 6.08 3.18
N ALA A 306 -6.96 6.11 3.46
CA ALA A 306 -6.45 6.52 4.77
C ALA A 306 -6.82 7.97 5.11
N GLY A 307 -6.76 8.89 4.13
CA GLY A 307 -7.21 10.27 4.30
C GLY A 307 -8.70 10.39 4.63
N VAL A 308 -9.55 9.63 3.93
CA VAL A 308 -11.00 9.59 4.21
C VAL A 308 -11.29 8.97 5.57
N TRP A 309 -10.63 7.86 5.92
CA TRP A 309 -10.74 7.23 7.24
C TRP A 309 -10.34 8.16 8.37
N TRP A 310 -9.26 8.94 8.20
CA TRP A 310 -8.87 9.94 9.19
C TRP A 310 -9.94 11.02 9.37
N ALA A 311 -10.51 11.56 8.29
CA ALA A 311 -11.59 12.55 8.38
C ALA A 311 -12.84 11.99 9.09
N ILE A 312 -13.18 10.73 8.81
CA ILE A 312 -14.26 10.00 9.49
C ILE A 312 -13.97 9.85 10.99
N LEU A 313 -12.74 9.51 11.38
CA LEU A 313 -12.37 9.39 12.80
C LEU A 313 -12.44 10.75 13.51
N CYS A 314 -12.03 11.83 12.87
CA CYS A 314 -12.21 13.20 13.37
C CYS A 314 -13.70 13.53 13.57
N PHE A 315 -14.56 13.18 12.61
CA PHE A 315 -16.00 13.36 12.75
C PHE A 315 -16.59 12.53 13.90
N TYR A 316 -16.21 11.26 14.04
CA TYR A 316 -16.66 10.42 15.16
C TYR A 316 -16.21 10.95 16.51
N TRP A 317 -14.96 11.43 16.61
CA TRP A 317 -14.46 12.02 17.84
C TRP A 317 -15.24 13.29 18.20
N HIS A 318 -15.50 14.17 17.23
CA HIS A 318 -16.34 15.35 17.41
C HIS A 318 -17.75 14.97 17.90
N LEU A 319 -18.40 13.99 17.27
CA LEU A 319 -19.71 13.49 17.70
C LEU A 319 -19.68 12.91 19.12
N ALA A 320 -18.60 12.22 19.51
CA ALA A 320 -18.44 11.70 20.86
C ALA A 320 -18.38 12.84 21.89
N VAL A 321 -17.59 13.89 21.63
CA VAL A 321 -17.52 15.09 22.49
C VAL A 321 -18.89 15.78 22.59
N ARG A 322 -19.59 15.94 21.45
CA ARG A 322 -20.93 16.54 21.42
C ARG A 322 -21.93 15.72 22.23
N ARG A 323 -21.90 14.39 22.13
CA ARG A 323 -22.80 13.50 22.87
C ARG A 323 -22.60 13.61 24.37
N THR A 324 -21.34 13.57 24.83
CA THR A 324 -20.99 13.74 26.26
C THR A 324 -21.47 15.08 26.82
N ARG A 325 -21.61 16.11 25.98
CA ARG A 325 -22.18 17.40 26.38
C ARG A 325 -23.71 17.43 26.32
N MET A 326 -24.32 16.87 25.28
CA MET A 326 -25.78 16.92 25.08
C MET A 326 -26.55 16.08 26.10
N GLU A 327 -25.97 14.97 26.58
CA GLU A 327 -26.56 14.15 27.65
C GLU A 327 -26.77 14.94 28.95
N ASN A 328 -26.09 16.09 29.11
CA ASN A 328 -26.26 17.00 30.25
C ASN A 328 -27.49 17.91 30.15
N LEU A 329 -28.06 18.09 28.96
CA LEU A 329 -29.16 19.02 28.68
C LEU A 329 -30.55 18.34 28.61
N THR A 330 -30.58 17.01 28.57
CA THR A 330 -31.83 16.27 28.34
C THR A 330 -32.12 15.37 29.54
N GLU A 331 -33.03 15.77 30.42
CA GLU A 331 -33.52 15.00 31.59
C GLU A 331 -34.27 13.70 31.24
N ARG A 332 -34.26 13.25 29.97
CA ARG A 332 -34.88 11.98 29.57
C ARG A 332 -33.80 10.94 29.24
N PRO A 333 -33.39 10.11 30.22
CA PRO A 333 -32.52 8.98 29.97
C PRO A 333 -33.33 7.92 29.22
N GLY A 334 -33.30 7.91 27.88
CA GLY A 334 -33.91 6.81 27.15
C GLY A 334 -34.10 6.92 25.64
N GLN A 335 -34.16 8.12 25.03
CA GLN A 335 -34.65 8.20 23.64
C GLN A 335 -33.65 8.62 22.55
N LEU A 336 -32.48 9.17 22.86
CA LEU A 336 -31.48 9.42 21.80
C LEU A 336 -30.56 8.21 21.56
N LYS A 337 -31.18 7.03 21.39
CA LYS A 337 -30.51 5.86 20.80
C LYS A 337 -30.45 6.07 19.28
N PHE A 338 -29.79 7.14 18.85
CA PHE A 338 -29.57 7.41 17.44
C PHE A 338 -28.70 6.27 16.89
N ARG A 339 -29.33 5.47 16.03
CA ARG A 339 -28.88 4.16 15.57
C ARG A 339 -27.49 4.26 14.95
N THR A 340 -26.48 3.82 15.70
CA THR A 340 -25.08 3.75 15.27
C THR A 340 -24.90 2.82 14.06
N ASP A 341 -25.87 1.94 13.83
CA ASP A 341 -25.86 0.94 12.76
C ASP A 341 -26.05 1.55 11.36
N SER A 342 -26.90 2.58 11.20
CA SER A 342 -27.08 3.26 9.89
C SER A 342 -25.86 4.08 9.47
N TYR A 343 -25.15 4.67 10.43
CA TYR A 343 -23.90 5.39 10.17
C TYR A 343 -22.79 4.43 9.74
N SER A 344 -22.78 3.19 10.24
CA SER A 344 -21.74 2.22 9.88
C SER A 344 -21.74 1.90 8.38
N SER A 345 -22.91 1.70 7.76
CA SER A 345 -22.99 1.37 6.34
C SER A 345 -22.62 2.54 5.44
N LEU A 346 -23.14 3.74 5.72
CA LEU A 346 -22.83 4.95 4.96
C LEU A 346 -21.34 5.30 5.07
N THR A 347 -20.77 5.23 6.29
CA THR A 347 -19.35 5.51 6.51
C THR A 347 -18.45 4.52 5.76
N GLN A 348 -18.79 3.24 5.74
CA GLN A 348 -18.04 2.24 4.95
C GLN A 348 -18.14 2.51 3.45
N LEU A 349 -19.34 2.84 2.96
CA LEU A 349 -19.54 3.19 1.55
C LEU A 349 -18.73 4.44 1.17
N THR A 350 -18.72 5.48 2.00
CA THR A 350 -17.94 6.69 1.75
C THR A 350 -16.43 6.41 1.79
N ALA A 351 -15.97 5.66 2.80
CA ALA A 351 -14.53 5.41 3.00
C ALA A 351 -13.88 4.63 1.87
N TRP A 352 -14.59 3.66 1.28
CA TRP A 352 -14.06 2.84 0.19
C TRP A 352 -14.51 3.31 -1.19
N GLY A 353 -15.72 3.87 -1.29
CA GLY A 353 -16.32 4.32 -2.55
C GLY A 353 -15.69 5.59 -3.10
N VAL A 354 -15.36 6.57 -2.25
CA VAL A 354 -14.71 7.82 -2.71
C VAL A 354 -13.32 7.54 -3.32
N PRO A 355 -12.41 6.81 -2.66
CA PRO A 355 -11.12 6.43 -3.26
C PRO A 355 -11.29 5.53 -4.49
N ALA A 356 -12.29 4.65 -4.51
CA ALA A 356 -12.56 3.80 -5.68
C ALA A 356 -12.94 4.63 -6.90
N LEU A 357 -13.88 5.58 -6.74
CA LEU A 357 -14.29 6.48 -7.82
C LEU A 357 -13.13 7.34 -8.31
N GLN A 358 -12.31 7.85 -7.40
CA GLN A 358 -11.09 8.58 -7.74
C GLN A 358 -10.09 7.71 -8.51
N THR A 359 -9.92 6.45 -8.12
CA THR A 359 -9.02 5.51 -8.81
C THR A 359 -9.54 5.19 -10.21
N VAL A 360 -10.85 5.00 -10.38
CA VAL A 360 -11.46 4.84 -11.72
C VAL A 360 -11.20 6.07 -12.58
N ALA A 361 -11.34 7.29 -12.04
CA ALA A 361 -11.02 8.51 -12.77
C ALA A 361 -9.55 8.56 -13.22
N VAL A 362 -8.61 8.09 -12.38
CA VAL A 362 -7.20 7.96 -12.75
C VAL A 362 -6.99 6.92 -13.86
N LEU A 363 -7.61 5.74 -13.73
CA LEU A 363 -7.48 4.67 -14.72
C LEU A 363 -7.99 5.09 -16.10
N VAL A 364 -9.10 5.83 -16.14
CA VAL A 364 -9.67 6.36 -17.39
C VAL A 364 -8.78 7.47 -17.97
N SER A 365 -8.22 8.32 -17.12
CA SER A 365 -7.42 9.46 -17.57
C SER A 365 -5.96 9.10 -17.92
N ARG A 366 -5.50 7.89 -17.58
CA ARG A 366 -4.15 7.36 -17.86
C ARG A 366 -3.01 8.31 -17.51
N TYR A 367 -3.12 9.01 -16.37
CA TYR A 367 -2.05 9.85 -15.81
C TYR A 367 -1.30 9.14 -14.67
N VAL A 368 -0.86 7.91 -14.92
CA VAL A 368 -0.04 7.13 -13.99
C VAL A 368 1.38 7.11 -14.53
N ASP A 369 2.27 7.82 -13.85
CA ASP A 369 3.62 8.08 -14.35
C ASP A 369 4.67 7.75 -13.28
N ALA A 370 5.86 7.35 -13.69
CA ALA A 370 6.98 7.14 -12.79
C ALA A 370 7.64 8.47 -12.40
N ASP A 371 8.14 8.54 -11.16
CA ASP A 371 8.94 9.65 -10.64
C ASP A 371 10.44 9.43 -10.88
N GLU A 372 11.18 10.48 -11.23
CA GLU A 372 12.62 10.41 -11.55
C GLU A 372 13.48 10.05 -10.32
N LEU A 373 13.20 10.70 -9.17
CA LEU A 373 14.01 10.58 -7.95
C LEU A 373 13.79 9.22 -7.28
N LEU A 374 12.52 8.86 -7.07
CA LEU A 374 12.13 7.70 -6.28
C LEU A 374 11.98 6.43 -7.14
N GLY A 375 11.77 6.58 -8.45
CA GLY A 375 11.51 5.44 -9.35
C GLY A 375 10.23 4.69 -9.00
N ALA A 376 9.23 5.39 -8.44
CA ALA A 376 7.96 4.82 -8.02
C ALA A 376 6.80 5.47 -8.78
N CYS A 377 5.86 4.65 -9.23
CA CYS A 377 4.70 5.15 -9.98
C CYS A 377 3.64 5.74 -9.07
N TYR A 378 3.13 6.89 -9.49
CA TYR A 378 2.06 7.63 -8.82
C TYR A 378 1.31 8.50 -9.83
N VAL A 379 0.23 9.15 -9.38
CA VAL A 379 -0.59 10.00 -10.24
C VAL A 379 0.01 11.40 -10.37
N GLY A 380 0.16 11.88 -11.59
CA GLY A 380 0.56 13.27 -11.84
C GLY A 380 2.02 13.60 -11.51
N ASN A 381 2.92 12.61 -11.50
CA ASN A 381 4.37 12.84 -11.39
C ASN A 381 4.95 13.59 -12.60
N GLN A 382 4.27 13.57 -13.75
CA GLN A 382 4.69 14.27 -14.96
C GLN A 382 3.58 15.18 -15.53
N SER A 383 2.47 15.36 -14.81
CA SER A 383 1.33 16.16 -15.27
C SER A 383 0.70 16.98 -14.15
N ASP A 384 0.73 18.31 -14.30
CA ASP A 384 0.23 19.25 -13.28
C ASP A 384 -1.29 19.23 -13.17
N ARG A 385 -1.98 19.00 -14.29
CA ARG A 385 -3.44 18.88 -14.29
C ARG A 385 -3.88 17.67 -13.47
N ALA A 386 -3.20 16.54 -13.64
CA ALA A 386 -3.48 15.33 -12.87
C ALA A 386 -3.10 15.50 -11.39
N LEU A 387 -1.92 16.04 -11.10
CA LEU A 387 -1.48 16.29 -9.73
C LEU A 387 -2.46 17.21 -8.98
N ARG A 388 -2.94 18.28 -9.62
CA ARG A 388 -3.88 19.23 -9.02
C ARG A 388 -5.26 18.63 -8.76
N LEU A 389 -5.86 18.01 -9.79
CA LEU A 389 -7.25 17.57 -9.74
C LEU A 389 -7.45 16.20 -9.08
N LEU A 390 -6.52 15.27 -9.29
CA LEU A 390 -6.66 13.88 -8.83
C LEU A 390 -5.94 13.64 -7.50
N VAL A 391 -4.97 14.47 -7.11
CA VAL A 391 -4.21 14.28 -5.87
C VAL A 391 -4.45 15.43 -4.88
N ALA A 392 -4.02 16.64 -5.22
CA ALA A 392 -3.98 17.77 -4.29
C ALA A 392 -5.39 18.18 -3.81
N MET A 393 -6.35 18.35 -4.72
CA MET A 393 -7.71 18.78 -4.37
C MET A 393 -8.43 17.76 -3.47
N PRO A 394 -8.49 16.45 -3.79
CA PRO A 394 -9.05 15.44 -2.91
C PRO A 394 -8.44 15.39 -1.52
N LEU A 395 -7.10 15.40 -1.43
CA LEU A 395 -6.40 15.36 -0.15
C LEU A 395 -6.67 16.62 0.66
N PHE A 396 -6.67 17.79 0.03
CA PHE A 396 -7.00 19.06 0.68
C PHE A 396 -8.43 19.05 1.24
N CYS A 397 -9.41 18.57 0.47
CA CYS A 397 -10.79 18.46 0.94
C CYS A 397 -10.93 17.51 2.12
N CYS A 398 -10.27 16.35 2.09
CA CYS A 398 -10.28 15.40 3.21
C CYS A 398 -9.60 16.00 4.46
N TRP A 399 -8.44 16.63 4.27
CA TRP A 399 -7.68 17.27 5.35
C TRP A 399 -8.45 18.41 6.00
N CYS A 400 -9.08 19.29 5.20
CA CYS A 400 -9.92 20.38 5.68
C CYS A 400 -11.14 19.84 6.45
N SER A 401 -11.85 18.86 5.91
CA SER A 401 -13.02 18.25 6.56
C SER A 401 -12.66 17.66 7.94
N GLY A 402 -11.57 16.88 8.02
CA GLY A 402 -11.13 16.32 9.31
C GLY A 402 -10.63 17.40 10.27
N SER A 403 -9.86 18.38 9.79
CA SER A 403 -9.31 19.46 10.62
C SER A 403 -10.40 20.34 11.22
N VAL A 404 -11.44 20.70 10.45
CA VAL A 404 -12.59 21.47 10.96
C VAL A 404 -13.31 20.70 12.06
N ASN A 405 -13.60 19.40 11.85
CA ASN A 405 -14.23 18.58 12.87
C ASN A 405 -13.38 18.44 14.14
N LEU A 406 -12.07 18.25 13.98
CA LEU A 406 -11.13 18.16 15.08
C LEU A 406 -11.04 19.47 15.88
N PHE A 407 -10.99 20.61 15.19
CA PHE A 407 -10.96 21.92 15.83
C PHE A 407 -12.27 22.24 16.57
N VAL A 408 -13.43 22.02 15.94
CA VAL A 408 -14.74 22.21 16.57
C VAL A 408 -14.89 21.30 17.80
N GLY A 409 -14.57 20.02 17.66
CA GLY A 409 -14.60 19.07 18.78
C GLY A 409 -13.70 19.49 19.94
N TYR A 410 -12.52 20.05 19.64
CA TYR A 410 -11.60 20.56 20.65
C TYR A 410 -12.10 21.82 21.37
N LEU A 411 -12.64 22.80 20.63
CA LEU A 411 -13.28 23.97 21.22
C LEU A 411 -14.45 23.59 22.12
N MET A 412 -15.25 22.59 21.69
CA MET A 412 -16.30 22.04 22.52
C MET A 412 -15.72 21.39 23.78
N ARG A 413 -14.66 20.57 23.68
CA ARG A 413 -14.05 19.93 24.84
C ARG A 413 -13.45 20.92 25.85
N ARG A 414 -12.84 22.02 25.38
CA ARG A 414 -12.19 23.06 26.20
C ARG A 414 -13.18 23.92 27.00
N ARG A 415 -14.37 24.19 26.46
CA ARG A 415 -15.39 24.97 27.17
C ARG A 415 -15.87 24.18 28.40
N LYS A 416 -15.60 24.73 29.59
CA LYS A 416 -16.07 24.16 30.86
C LYS A 416 -17.60 24.11 30.84
N PRO A 417 -18.23 22.93 31.01
CA PRO A 417 -19.67 22.86 31.15
C PRO A 417 -20.06 23.42 32.52
N GLU A 418 -21.20 24.10 32.58
CA GLU A 418 -21.78 24.63 33.82
C GLU A 418 -22.17 23.50 34.79
N ILE A 419 -22.59 22.36 34.23
CA ILE A 419 -22.92 21.14 34.96
C ILE A 419 -21.91 20.03 34.58
N PRO A 420 -21.28 19.35 35.55
CA PRO A 420 -20.41 18.21 35.28
C PRO A 420 -21.15 17.10 34.50
N PRO A 421 -20.50 16.45 33.52
CA PRO A 421 -21.17 15.45 32.71
C PRO A 421 -21.58 14.22 33.51
N LEU A 422 -22.80 13.72 33.26
CA LEU A 422 -23.35 12.55 33.95
C LEU A 422 -22.51 11.28 33.72
N ARG A 423 -21.92 11.16 32.54
CA ARG A 423 -20.93 10.13 32.20
C ARG A 423 -19.70 10.79 31.58
N PRO A 424 -18.51 10.65 32.19
CA PRO A 424 -17.29 11.16 31.59
C PRO A 424 -17.00 10.42 30.29
N MET A 425 -16.31 11.12 29.38
CA MET A 425 -15.86 10.54 28.12
C MET A 425 -14.92 9.37 28.40
N PRO A 426 -15.07 8.22 27.71
CA PRO A 426 -14.20 7.08 27.92
C PRO A 426 -12.72 7.43 27.65
N GLU A 427 -11.80 6.90 28.45
CA GLU A 427 -10.37 7.19 28.37
C GLU A 427 -9.78 6.95 26.97
N HIS A 428 -10.22 5.88 26.29
CA HIS A 428 -9.77 5.55 24.94
C HIS A 428 -10.20 6.61 23.90
N MET A 429 -11.38 7.21 24.05
CA MET A 429 -11.85 8.27 23.15
C MET A 429 -11.13 9.59 23.40
N ASP A 430 -10.76 9.86 24.65
CA ASP A 430 -9.96 11.04 25.01
C ASP A 430 -8.53 10.90 24.46
N GLY A 431 -7.94 9.71 24.57
CA GLY A 431 -6.70 9.36 23.87
C GLY A 431 -6.78 9.54 22.36
N MET A 432 -7.84 9.05 21.72
CA MET A 432 -8.02 9.12 20.27
C MET A 432 -7.97 10.55 19.73
N GLY A 433 -8.55 11.52 20.45
CA GLY A 433 -8.46 12.94 20.06
C GLY A 433 -7.02 13.44 19.96
N ARG A 434 -6.18 13.11 20.96
CA ARG A 434 -4.75 13.47 20.96
C ARG A 434 -4.00 12.85 19.78
N PHE A 435 -4.27 11.58 19.49
CA PHE A 435 -3.71 10.91 18.31
C PHE A 435 -4.09 11.61 17.01
N LEU A 436 -5.35 11.98 16.83
CA LEU A 436 -5.82 12.65 15.61
C LEU A 436 -5.16 14.02 15.40
N PHE A 437 -4.90 14.76 16.48
CA PHE A 437 -4.09 16.00 16.42
C PHE A 437 -2.64 15.74 16.01
N VAL A 438 -2.00 14.72 16.59
CA VAL A 438 -0.63 14.34 16.22
C VAL A 438 -0.55 13.89 14.76
N TYR A 439 -1.56 13.16 14.27
CA TYR A 439 -1.65 12.73 12.86
C TYR A 439 -1.89 13.90 11.89
N CYS A 440 -2.64 14.93 12.32
CA CYS A 440 -2.95 16.10 11.50
C CYS A 440 -1.69 16.86 11.04
N ILE A 441 -0.65 16.93 11.90
CA ILE A 441 0.59 17.67 11.65
C ILE A 441 1.35 17.11 10.42
N PRO A 442 1.82 15.84 10.40
CA PRO A 442 2.49 15.28 9.24
C PRO A 442 1.59 15.21 8.00
N SER A 443 0.27 15.05 8.17
CA SER A 443 -0.68 15.12 7.05
C SER A 443 -0.72 16.52 6.43
N GLY A 444 -0.64 17.58 7.25
CA GLY A 444 -0.56 18.96 6.77
C GLY A 444 0.78 19.26 6.09
N LEU A 445 1.89 18.72 6.61
CA LEU A 445 3.21 18.84 5.98
C LEU A 445 3.26 18.12 4.62
N LEU A 446 2.63 16.95 4.51
CA LEU A 446 2.45 16.25 3.22
C LEU A 446 1.69 17.14 2.22
N MET A 447 0.59 17.77 2.64
CA MET A 447 -0.16 18.70 1.81
C MET A 447 0.69 19.88 1.34
N ILE A 448 1.45 20.50 2.24
CA ILE A 448 2.34 21.62 1.91
C ILE A 448 3.40 21.17 0.89
N ALA A 449 3.98 19.97 1.04
CA ALA A 449 4.96 19.45 0.09
C ALA A 449 4.36 19.23 -1.31
N VAL A 450 3.13 18.70 -1.39
CA VAL A 450 2.40 18.52 -2.67
C VAL A 450 2.11 19.88 -3.33
N PHE A 451 1.67 20.87 -2.57
CA PHE A 451 1.44 22.23 -3.10
C PHE A 451 2.73 22.91 -3.52
N TYR A 452 3.82 22.72 -2.78
CA TYR A 452 5.13 23.28 -3.11
C TYR A 452 5.66 22.74 -4.43
N GLU A 453 5.59 21.42 -4.63
CA GLU A 453 5.93 20.79 -5.91
C GLU A 453 5.08 21.34 -7.05
N PHE A 454 3.76 21.40 -6.86
CA PHE A 454 2.84 21.92 -7.86
C PHE A 454 3.15 23.38 -8.24
N ALA A 455 3.48 24.23 -7.26
CA ALA A 455 3.74 25.65 -7.51
C ALA A 455 5.07 25.93 -8.22
N ASN A 456 6.05 25.02 -8.10
CA ASN A 456 7.42 25.24 -8.59
C ASN A 456 7.84 24.31 -9.73
N ARG A 457 7.03 23.31 -10.10
CA ARG A 457 7.41 22.34 -11.16
C ARG A 457 7.72 23.00 -12.50
N ASP A 458 6.89 23.96 -12.93
CA ASP A 458 7.11 24.70 -14.19
C ASP A 458 8.46 25.45 -14.20
N LEU A 459 8.91 25.93 -13.04
CA LEU A 459 10.17 26.63 -12.87
C LEU A 459 11.38 25.70 -13.03
N TRP A 460 11.23 24.42 -12.64
CA TRP A 460 12.30 23.43 -12.71
C TRP A 460 12.45 22.78 -14.08
N LEU A 461 11.34 22.66 -14.83
CA LEU A 461 11.31 21.91 -16.09
C LEU A 461 11.37 22.78 -17.35
N ASN A 462 10.84 24.01 -17.32
CA ASN A 462 10.75 24.84 -18.52
C ASN A 462 11.94 25.81 -18.65
N VAL A 463 12.37 26.05 -19.89
CA VAL A 463 13.40 27.05 -20.21
C VAL A 463 12.83 28.46 -19.97
N GLN A 464 13.48 29.21 -19.08
CA GLN A 464 13.10 30.58 -18.76
C GLN A 464 13.67 31.54 -19.83
N PRO A 465 12.83 32.37 -20.50
CA PRO A 465 13.30 33.25 -21.58
C PRO A 465 14.22 34.39 -21.13
N SER A 466 14.34 34.64 -19.81
CA SER A 466 15.09 35.76 -19.22
C SER A 466 16.41 35.36 -18.54
N MET A 467 16.74 34.06 -18.48
CA MET A 467 17.96 33.56 -17.83
C MET A 467 18.93 32.98 -18.85
N GLU A 468 20.23 33.26 -18.68
CA GLU A 468 21.28 32.51 -19.35
C GLU A 468 21.12 31.00 -19.04
N PRO A 469 21.42 30.10 -19.99
CA PRO A 469 21.20 28.64 -19.86
C PRO A 469 21.93 27.99 -18.68
N ALA A 470 22.89 28.68 -18.04
CA ALA A 470 23.59 28.23 -16.85
C ALA A 470 22.84 28.50 -15.52
N ALA A 471 21.77 29.30 -15.52
CA ALA A 471 21.06 29.74 -14.30
C ALA A 471 19.73 29.03 -14.04
N ALA A 472 19.49 27.85 -14.65
CA ALA A 472 18.29 27.06 -14.38
C ALA A 472 18.19 26.70 -12.89
N ILE A 473 17.06 27.02 -12.26
CA ILE A 473 16.82 26.75 -10.83
C ILE A 473 16.68 25.24 -10.64
N LYS A 474 17.69 24.63 -10.00
CA LYS A 474 17.69 23.20 -9.69
C LYS A 474 16.53 22.86 -8.74
N ALA A 475 15.80 21.79 -9.04
CA ALA A 475 14.75 21.29 -8.16
C ALA A 475 15.36 20.82 -6.83
N PRO A 476 14.87 21.30 -5.67
CA PRO A 476 15.32 20.76 -4.40
C PRO A 476 14.76 19.36 -4.19
N MET A 477 15.54 18.43 -3.64
CA MET A 477 15.09 17.06 -3.38
C MET A 477 14.11 16.94 -2.19
N TRP A 478 14.14 17.90 -1.26
CA TRP A 478 13.41 17.81 0.00
C TRP A 478 11.89 17.65 -0.12
N PRO A 479 11.16 18.26 -1.09
CA PRO A 479 9.70 18.10 -1.18
C PRO A 479 9.33 16.66 -1.53
N PHE A 480 10.07 16.03 -2.44
CA PHE A 480 9.86 14.65 -2.87
C PHE A 480 10.13 13.67 -1.72
N MET A 481 11.23 13.87 -1.02
CA MET A 481 11.60 13.09 0.17
C MET A 481 10.60 13.28 1.30
N MET A 482 10.14 14.50 1.52
CA MET A 482 9.15 14.82 2.55
C MET A 482 7.80 14.15 2.27
N LYS A 483 7.35 14.11 1.01
CA LYS A 483 6.13 13.36 0.64
C LYS A 483 6.25 11.90 1.02
N ALA A 484 7.33 11.24 0.60
CA ALA A 484 7.59 9.84 0.92
C ALA A 484 7.69 9.60 2.43
N PHE A 485 8.41 10.50 3.14
CA PHE A 485 8.53 10.44 4.59
C PHE A 485 7.19 10.50 5.29
N MET A 486 6.38 11.51 4.94
CA MET A 486 5.14 11.78 5.64
C MET A 486 4.11 10.68 5.36
N GLU A 487 4.05 10.14 4.13
CA GLU A 487 3.24 8.94 3.83
C GLU A 487 3.58 7.76 4.76
N LEU A 488 4.88 7.47 4.95
CA LEU A 488 5.34 6.37 5.80
C LEU A 488 5.19 6.67 7.31
N LEU A 489 5.47 7.90 7.73
CA LEU A 489 5.37 8.35 9.12
C LEU A 489 3.92 8.29 9.62
N LEU A 490 2.94 8.65 8.79
CA LEU A 490 1.52 8.53 9.14
C LEU A 490 1.15 7.07 9.49
N GLY A 491 1.70 6.10 8.76
CA GLY A 491 1.55 4.68 9.05
C GLY A 491 2.23 4.23 10.34
N VAL A 492 3.45 4.70 10.59
CA VAL A 492 4.17 4.43 11.84
C VAL A 492 3.42 4.99 13.04
N LEU A 493 2.91 6.23 12.97
CA LEU A 493 2.13 6.85 14.03
C LEU A 493 0.84 6.08 14.31
N ALA A 494 0.10 5.68 13.26
CA ALA A 494 -1.11 4.88 13.41
C ALA A 494 -0.82 3.51 14.05
N SER A 495 0.28 2.87 13.64
CA SER A 495 0.71 1.57 14.17
C SER A 495 1.17 1.67 15.63
N ALA A 496 1.97 2.69 15.96
CA ALA A 496 2.42 2.97 17.31
C ALA A 496 1.25 3.23 18.26
N TRP A 497 0.22 3.95 17.80
CA TRP A 497 -1.00 4.17 18.59
C TRP A 497 -1.77 2.87 18.88
N ALA A 498 -1.93 2.01 17.87
CA ALA A 498 -2.56 0.70 18.05
C ALA A 498 -1.80 -0.21 19.03
N LEU A 499 -0.47 -0.11 19.07
CA LEU A 499 0.39 -0.94 19.91
C LEU A 499 0.59 -0.37 21.32
N GLY A 500 0.57 0.96 21.49
CA GLY A 500 0.95 1.66 22.73
C GLY A 500 0.31 1.11 24.00
N PRO A 501 -1.04 1.07 24.10
CA PRO A 501 -1.72 0.55 25.31
C PRO A 501 -1.38 -0.91 25.63
N ARG A 502 -1.16 -1.72 24.58
CA ARG A 502 -0.85 -3.16 24.69
C ARG A 502 0.60 -3.40 25.10
N ALA A 503 1.53 -2.62 24.54
CA ALA A 503 2.94 -2.65 24.94
C ALA A 503 3.10 -2.27 26.42
N VAL A 504 2.41 -1.22 26.88
CA VAL A 504 2.45 -0.79 28.29
C VAL A 504 1.87 -1.85 29.23
N THR A 505 0.78 -2.51 28.86
CA THR A 505 0.19 -3.59 29.69
C THR A 505 1.07 -4.83 29.74
N MET A 506 1.65 -5.26 28.61
CA MET A 506 2.63 -6.35 28.59
C MET A 506 3.88 -6.02 29.44
N TRP A 507 4.39 -4.79 29.32
CA TRP A 507 5.55 -4.33 30.09
C TRP A 507 5.26 -4.32 31.59
N LYS A 508 4.11 -3.75 32.01
CA LYS A 508 3.67 -3.77 33.41
C LYS A 508 3.50 -5.19 33.96
N ASN A 509 2.97 -6.12 33.16
CA ASN A 509 2.80 -7.51 33.59
C ASN A 509 4.13 -8.28 33.69
N ARG A 510 5.13 -7.97 32.85
CA ARG A 510 6.43 -8.64 32.84
C ARG A 510 7.38 -8.11 33.92
N PHE A 511 7.38 -6.80 34.17
CA PHE A 511 8.25 -6.17 35.17
C PHE A 511 7.57 -5.98 36.53
N GLY A 512 6.24 -5.82 36.59
CA GLY A 512 5.47 -5.79 37.83
C GLY A 512 5.47 -7.12 38.59
N LYS A 513 5.70 -8.24 37.88
CA LYS A 513 5.95 -9.56 38.50
C LYS A 513 7.36 -9.67 39.11
N LYS A 514 8.35 -8.89 38.65
CA LYS A 514 9.70 -8.87 39.24
C LYS A 514 9.80 -8.00 40.50
N CYS A 515 8.94 -7.00 40.68
CA CYS A 515 8.91 -6.18 41.90
C CYS A 515 8.00 -6.70 43.03
N LYS A 516 7.35 -7.87 42.88
CA LYS A 516 6.53 -8.51 43.93
C LYS A 516 7.16 -9.81 44.46
N GLN A 517 8.49 -9.87 44.58
CA GLN A 517 9.11 -10.79 45.52
C GLN A 517 9.15 -10.10 46.89
N THR A 518 8.12 -10.35 47.70
CA THR A 518 8.06 -10.01 49.11
C THR A 518 9.26 -10.65 49.84
N PRO A 519 9.92 -9.98 50.80
CA PRO A 519 10.94 -10.63 51.62
C PRO A 519 10.35 -11.82 52.35
N GLN A 520 11.04 -12.96 52.23
CA GLN A 520 10.73 -14.22 52.89
C GLN A 520 10.69 -13.98 54.41
N LYS A 521 9.51 -14.12 55.03
CA LYS A 521 9.40 -14.17 56.49
C LYS A 521 10.17 -15.41 56.96
N PHE A 522 11.30 -15.20 57.64
CA PHE A 522 11.96 -16.24 58.40
C PHE A 522 11.05 -16.69 59.57
N PRO A 523 10.92 -18.00 59.85
CA PRO A 523 10.21 -18.45 61.04
C PRO A 523 11.03 -18.07 62.29
N ALA A 524 10.36 -17.47 63.26
CA ALA A 524 10.95 -17.09 64.53
C ALA A 524 11.40 -18.33 65.32
N ALA A 525 12.68 -18.36 65.70
CA ALA A 525 13.20 -19.31 66.68
C ALA A 525 12.65 -18.98 68.08
N GLN A 526 12.17 -19.99 68.79
CA GLN A 526 11.73 -19.90 70.18
C GLN A 526 12.94 -19.81 71.13
N PRO A 527 12.89 -19.01 72.20
CA PRO A 527 13.72 -19.20 73.37
C PRO A 527 12.97 -19.89 74.51
N ILE A 528 13.70 -20.78 75.18
CA ILE A 528 13.33 -21.62 76.32
C ILE A 528 13.31 -20.78 77.63
N TYR A 529 12.29 -21.04 78.46
CA TYR A 529 11.95 -20.55 79.82
C TYR A 529 13.13 -20.61 80.85
N PRO A 530 13.12 -19.88 82.01
CA PRO A 530 12.15 -20.13 83.10
C PRO A 530 11.80 -19.01 84.11
N ALA A 531 10.83 -19.38 84.96
CA ALA A 531 10.57 -18.96 86.35
C ALA A 531 9.31 -18.11 86.62
N ALA A 532 8.53 -18.66 87.52
CA ALA A 532 7.20 -18.31 87.98
C ALA A 532 7.14 -17.05 88.87
N SER A 533 5.96 -16.41 88.89
CA SER A 533 5.21 -16.15 90.14
C SER A 533 3.85 -15.51 89.85
N TYR A 534 2.78 -16.11 90.37
CA TYR A 534 1.40 -15.61 90.40
C TYR A 534 1.27 -14.35 91.28
N GLN A 535 0.38 -13.41 90.94
CA GLN A 535 -0.90 -13.18 91.66
C GLN A 535 -1.71 -11.98 91.15
N ILE A 536 -3.02 -12.15 91.31
CA ILE A 536 -4.20 -11.34 90.97
C ILE A 536 -4.41 -10.20 91.97
N VAL A 537 -4.79 -8.98 91.55
CA VAL A 537 -5.74 -8.08 92.27
C VAL A 537 -6.30 -6.99 91.30
N CYS A 538 -7.63 -6.93 91.14
CA CYS A 538 -8.43 -5.69 91.07
C CYS A 538 -9.19 -5.57 92.41
N PRO A 539 -9.81 -4.45 92.89
CA PRO A 539 -10.18 -3.17 92.24
C PRO A 539 -10.07 -1.90 93.18
N GLN A 540 -10.55 -0.72 92.73
CA GLN A 540 -11.55 0.19 93.40
C GLN A 540 -11.35 1.72 93.19
N ASN A 541 -12.43 2.36 92.68
CA ASN A 541 -13.16 3.59 93.09
C ASN A 541 -12.47 4.93 93.46
N SER A 542 -13.01 6.04 92.88
CA SER A 542 -13.73 7.16 93.55
C SER A 542 -13.79 8.40 92.63
N MET A 543 -14.95 8.90 92.16
CA MET A 543 -15.87 9.93 92.70
C MET A 543 -15.41 11.42 92.67
N VAL A 544 -16.37 12.30 92.28
CA VAL A 544 -16.62 13.71 92.69
C VAL A 544 -16.66 14.82 91.58
N SER A 545 -17.91 15.26 91.30
CA SER A 545 -18.56 16.60 91.15
C SER A 545 -17.93 17.91 90.62
N SER A 546 -18.66 18.50 89.65
CA SER A 546 -19.35 19.82 89.57
C SER A 546 -18.65 21.20 89.73
N MET A 547 -18.90 22.13 88.78
CA MET A 547 -19.46 23.51 88.94
C MET A 547 -19.31 24.33 87.63
N THR A 548 -20.39 24.71 86.93
CA THR A 548 -21.14 26.00 86.90
C THR A 548 -20.39 27.25 86.38
N GLY A 549 -20.93 27.86 85.31
CA GLY A 549 -20.62 29.22 84.85
C GLY A 549 -21.55 29.65 83.70
N SER A 550 -22.30 30.74 83.91
CA SER A 550 -23.52 31.17 83.23
C SER A 550 -23.36 32.32 82.20
N LEU A 551 -24.16 32.24 81.11
CA LEU A 551 -24.90 33.25 80.29
C LEU A 551 -24.77 34.77 80.57
N PRO A 552 -24.98 35.68 79.55
CA PRO A 552 -26.36 36.11 79.19
C PRO A 552 -26.70 36.50 77.70
N ARG A 553 -27.96 36.16 77.32
CA ARG A 553 -29.04 36.82 76.49
C ARG A 553 -28.70 37.85 75.37
N HIS A 554 -29.06 37.66 74.08
CA HIS A 554 -30.37 37.81 73.33
C HIS A 554 -30.80 39.29 73.02
N PRO A 555 -31.76 39.65 72.08
CA PRO A 555 -32.57 38.89 71.07
C PRO A 555 -32.93 39.65 69.73
N ARG A 556 -33.59 38.96 68.76
CA ARG A 556 -34.78 39.43 67.97
C ARG A 556 -35.34 38.28 67.08
N LYS A 557 -36.47 37.64 67.48
CA LYS A 557 -37.88 37.77 67.01
C LYS A 557 -38.12 37.34 65.54
N TYR A 558 -38.63 36.12 65.21
CA TYR A 558 -40.02 35.56 65.19
C TYR A 558 -40.89 36.01 63.98
N PRO A 559 -41.96 35.29 63.52
CA PRO A 559 -42.42 33.91 63.84
C PRO A 559 -43.14 33.08 62.71
N SER A 560 -43.32 31.76 62.98
CA SER A 560 -44.56 30.92 62.90
C SER A 560 -45.36 30.76 61.59
N HIS A 561 -46.13 29.71 61.29
CA HIS A 561 -46.38 28.33 61.73
C HIS A 561 -47.50 27.83 60.78
N ALA A 562 -47.54 26.56 60.38
CA ALA A 562 -48.78 25.78 60.36
C ALA A 562 -48.49 24.28 60.15
N LEU A 563 -48.90 23.50 61.15
CA LEU A 563 -48.95 22.04 61.17
C LEU A 563 -50.10 21.52 60.27
N ARG A 564 -49.93 20.32 59.70
CA ARG A 564 -50.74 19.15 60.13
C ARG A 564 -50.13 17.82 59.66
N LYS A 565 -50.08 16.90 60.62
CA LYS A 565 -49.62 15.52 60.55
C LYS A 565 -50.86 14.62 60.74
N HIS A 566 -50.68 13.32 60.44
CA HIS A 566 -51.58 12.15 60.62
C HIS A 566 -52.41 11.77 59.39
N GLN A 567 -52.62 10.50 59.03
CA GLN A 567 -52.07 9.16 59.33
C GLN A 567 -53.07 8.18 58.67
N ARG A 568 -52.61 7.04 58.12
CA ARG A 568 -53.27 5.71 58.01
C ARG A 568 -54.66 5.68 57.30
N MET A 569 -55.10 4.67 56.55
CA MET A 569 -54.90 3.22 56.59
C MET A 569 -55.59 2.61 55.34
N TYR A 570 -55.16 1.40 55.02
CA TYR A 570 -55.76 0.35 54.17
C TYR A 570 -57.24 0.40 53.80
N LYS A 571 -57.54 0.01 52.54
CA LYS A 571 -58.64 -0.90 52.19
C LYS A 571 -58.31 -1.75 50.94
N THR A 572 -58.21 -3.06 51.16
CA THR A 572 -58.61 -4.20 50.31
C THR A 572 -60.03 -3.99 49.77
N SER A 573 -60.54 -4.52 48.64
CA SER A 573 -60.30 -5.75 47.87
C SER A 573 -61.32 -5.80 46.68
N VAL A 574 -61.15 -6.79 45.79
CA VAL A 574 -62.19 -7.49 44.98
C VAL A 574 -62.39 -7.02 43.52
N SER A 575 -61.72 -7.78 42.65
CA SER A 575 -62.15 -8.42 41.38
C SER A 575 -63.35 -7.90 40.57
N GLN A 576 -63.13 -7.76 39.25
CA GLN A 576 -64.00 -8.36 38.24
C GLN A 576 -63.25 -8.62 36.92
N THR A 577 -63.30 -9.88 36.50
CA THR A 577 -63.02 -10.42 35.16
C THR A 577 -64.11 -10.01 34.15
N ARG A 578 -63.73 -9.61 32.92
CA ARG A 578 -64.37 -10.12 31.69
C ARG A 578 -63.54 -9.82 30.44
N SER A 579 -63.38 -10.86 29.63
CA SER A 579 -62.81 -10.86 28.29
C SER A 579 -63.69 -10.10 27.29
N LEU A 580 -63.13 -9.65 26.16
CA LEU A 580 -63.74 -9.80 24.84
C LEU A 580 -62.68 -9.62 23.75
N THR A 581 -62.48 -10.71 23.02
CA THR A 581 -61.86 -10.83 21.70
C THR A 581 -62.67 -10.04 20.65
N GLY A 582 -62.00 -9.49 19.65
CA GLY A 582 -62.64 -8.93 18.46
C GLY A 582 -61.61 -8.58 17.38
N ASN A 583 -61.43 -9.50 16.44
CA ASN A 583 -60.84 -9.26 15.13
C ASN A 583 -61.59 -8.13 14.41
N GLU A 584 -60.87 -7.31 13.64
CA GLU A 584 -61.32 -6.91 12.30
C GLU A 584 -60.14 -6.44 11.44
N THR A 585 -59.96 -7.20 10.35
CA THR A 585 -59.24 -6.87 9.12
C THR A 585 -60.03 -5.86 8.28
N VAL A 586 -59.35 -5.25 7.29
CA VAL A 586 -59.86 -4.70 5.99
C VAL A 586 -59.44 -3.22 5.78
N PHE A 587 -58.25 -2.97 5.24
CA PHE A 587 -57.92 -2.69 3.82
C PHE A 587 -56.42 -2.39 3.66
#